data_AF-A0A4Q9QEN7-F1
#
_entry.id   AF-A0A4Q9QEN7-F1
#
_cell.length_a   1.000
_cell.length_b   1.000
_cell.length_c   1.000
_cell.angle_alpha   90.00
_cell.angle_beta   90.00
_cell.angle_gamma   90.00
#
_symmetry.space_group_name_H-M   'P 1'
#
loop_
_entity.id
_entity.type
_entity.pdbx_description
1 polymer ?
#
loop_
_entity_poly.entity_id
_entity_poly.type
_entity_poly.pdbx_seq_one_letter_code
_entity_poly.pdbx_strand_id
1 'polypeptide(L)'
;MWSFQNSTTLAVKDAIHLDDLITVATAALVGYDYVLTVSRELRLFWKGSINVASILYFTNRYLAVLYYVGLAYYRRLVLPFPVCQVQNYFNIGIRYLQYLPWAVFSALRVYALSRKHWGLSGVTFFSLVLALALNYYGNFHHRSFYTDSTITSGCVTAATTPTVLSLVVVITGGQIIGDAIAMGITWKATYHARRDSSLSFLTRVMFRNGKSTSVQRI
;
A
#
# COMPACT_ATOMS: atom_id res chain seq x y z
N MET A 1 36.17 18.07 -14.64
CA MET A 1 35.97 16.86 -13.80
C MET A 1 35.44 17.22 -12.41
N TRP A 2 36.07 18.15 -11.69
CA TRP A 2 35.62 18.66 -10.38
C TRP A 2 34.21 19.30 -10.36
N SER A 3 33.81 20.00 -11.43
CA SER A 3 32.47 20.61 -11.51
C SER A 3 31.33 19.58 -11.59
N PHE A 4 31.54 18.44 -12.27
CA PHE A 4 30.52 17.41 -12.43
C PHE A 4 30.28 16.63 -11.12
N GLN A 5 31.32 16.38 -10.32
CA GLN A 5 31.22 15.71 -9.02
C GLN A 5 30.43 16.56 -8.01
N ASN A 6 30.61 17.89 -8.03
CA ASN A 6 29.85 18.80 -7.18
C ASN A 6 28.38 18.88 -7.60
N SER A 7 28.09 18.86 -8.91
CA SER A 7 26.70 18.90 -9.39
C SER A 7 25.91 17.64 -9.02
N THR A 8 26.51 16.45 -9.10
CA THR A 8 25.83 15.19 -8.75
C THR A 8 25.62 15.04 -7.24
N THR A 9 26.57 15.47 -6.42
CA THR A 9 26.44 15.44 -4.96
C THR A 9 25.38 16.41 -4.45
N LEU A 10 25.27 17.60 -5.05
CA LEU A 10 24.19 18.54 -4.75
C LEU A 10 22.81 17.96 -5.10
N ALA A 11 22.67 17.38 -6.30
CA ALA A 11 21.40 16.76 -6.73
C ALA A 11 20.96 15.61 -5.81
N VAL A 12 21.90 14.78 -5.34
CA VAL A 12 21.63 13.70 -4.38
C VAL A 12 21.18 14.27 -3.04
N LYS A 13 21.82 15.34 -2.56
CA LYS A 13 21.48 15.98 -1.29
C LYS A 13 20.07 16.60 -1.32
N ASP A 14 19.71 17.25 -2.43
CA ASP A 14 18.38 17.82 -2.63
C ASP A 14 17.31 16.73 -2.67
N ALA A 15 17.58 15.61 -3.36
CA ALA A 15 16.66 14.47 -3.41
C ALA A 15 16.42 13.85 -2.02
N ILE A 16 17.49 13.68 -1.23
CA ILE A 16 17.39 13.17 0.15
C ILE A 16 16.60 14.14 1.03
N HIS A 17 16.83 15.44 0.88
CA HIS A 17 16.12 16.45 1.65
C HIS A 17 14.61 16.46 1.34
N LEU A 18 14.25 16.34 0.06
CA LEU A 18 12.85 16.25 -0.36
C LEU A 18 12.16 14.99 0.17
N ASP A 19 12.80 13.81 0.10
CA ASP A 19 12.25 12.56 0.63
C ASP A 19 11.96 12.66 2.14
N ASP A 20 12.89 13.27 2.87
CA ASP A 20 12.78 13.46 4.30
C ASP A 20 11.66 14.45 4.68
N LEU A 21 11.53 15.57 3.97
CA LEU A 21 10.41 16.51 4.14
C LEU A 21 9.06 15.84 3.92
N ILE A 22 8.92 15.05 2.85
CA ILE A 22 7.70 14.31 2.53
C ILE A 22 7.41 13.27 3.62
N THR A 23 8.44 12.59 4.11
CA THR A 23 8.32 11.58 5.17
C THR A 23 7.82 12.20 6.47
N VAL A 24 8.35 13.35 6.88
CA VAL A 24 7.90 14.05 8.10
C VAL A 24 6.47 14.58 7.94
N ALA A 25 6.14 15.16 6.78
CA ALA A 25 4.78 15.64 6.51
C ALA A 25 3.75 14.50 6.54
N THR A 26 4.07 13.36 5.93
CA THR A 26 3.21 12.17 5.96
C THR A 26 3.10 11.58 7.36
N ALA A 27 4.20 11.53 8.14
CA ALA A 27 4.18 11.11 9.54
C ALA A 27 3.25 11.97 10.39
N ALA A 28 3.32 13.30 10.23
CA ALA A 28 2.47 14.23 10.96
C ALA A 28 0.98 14.03 10.61
N LEU A 29 0.67 13.85 9.32
CA LEU A 29 -0.70 13.62 8.85
C LEU A 29 -1.27 12.30 9.38
N VAL A 30 -0.50 11.21 9.28
CA VAL A 30 -0.89 9.88 9.78
C VAL A 30 -1.05 9.89 11.30
N GLY A 31 -0.13 10.55 12.02
CA GLY A 31 -0.23 10.71 13.47
C GLY A 31 -1.47 11.49 13.88
N TYR A 32 -1.78 12.58 13.19
CA TYR A 32 -2.97 13.39 13.45
C TYR A 32 -4.27 12.61 13.23
N ASP A 33 -4.38 11.90 12.10
CA ASP A 33 -5.54 11.06 11.80
C ASP A 33 -5.71 9.93 12.84
N TYR A 34 -4.60 9.36 13.32
CA TYR A 34 -4.61 8.34 14.37
C TYR A 34 -5.18 8.88 15.68
N VAL A 35 -4.72 10.05 16.14
CA VAL A 35 -5.19 10.68 17.39
C VAL A 35 -6.70 10.97 17.33
N LEU A 36 -7.20 11.41 16.17
CA LEU A 36 -8.64 11.66 15.99
C LEU A 36 -9.48 10.39 16.05
N THR A 37 -8.99 9.30 15.45
CA THR A 37 -9.77 8.08 15.27
C THR A 37 -9.67 7.09 16.43
N VAL A 38 -8.59 7.14 17.23
CA VAL A 38 -8.34 6.18 18.34
C VAL A 38 -9.46 6.18 19.39
N SER A 39 -10.03 7.36 19.68
CA SER A 39 -11.11 7.50 20.68
C SER A 39 -12.38 6.75 20.26
N ARG A 40 -12.64 6.67 18.96
CA ARG A 40 -13.80 5.97 18.38
C ARG A 40 -13.53 4.47 18.32
N GLU A 41 -12.30 4.08 17.98
CA GLU A 41 -11.87 2.69 17.89
C GLU A 41 -11.90 1.98 19.24
N LEU A 42 -11.38 2.60 20.29
CA LEU A 42 -11.38 2.02 21.62
C LEU A 42 -12.81 1.73 22.11
N ARG A 43 -13.78 2.59 21.77
CA ARG A 43 -15.19 2.35 22.13
C ARG A 43 -15.85 1.23 21.33
N LEU A 44 -15.50 1.08 20.05
CA LEU A 44 -16.07 0.08 19.15
C LEU A 44 -15.48 -1.32 19.36
N PHE A 45 -14.16 -1.42 19.53
CA PHE A 45 -13.47 -2.70 19.64
C PHE A 45 -13.38 -3.22 21.07
N TRP A 46 -13.30 -2.36 22.09
CA TRP A 46 -13.22 -2.84 23.47
C TRP A 46 -14.56 -3.42 23.99
N LYS A 47 -15.67 -3.14 23.28
CA LYS A 47 -16.99 -3.69 23.59
C LYS A 47 -17.41 -4.85 22.66
N GLY A 48 -16.62 -5.18 21.63
CA GLY A 48 -16.95 -6.15 20.58
C GLY A 48 -16.04 -7.37 20.54
N SER A 49 -16.49 -8.47 19.92
CA SER A 49 -15.66 -9.67 19.71
C SER A 49 -14.55 -9.40 18.68
N ILE A 50 -13.34 -9.90 18.96
CA ILE A 50 -12.20 -9.81 18.04
C ILE A 50 -12.51 -10.69 16.82
N ASN A 51 -12.64 -10.07 15.66
CA ASN A 51 -12.89 -10.75 14.40
C ASN A 51 -11.66 -10.62 13.47
N VAL A 52 -11.55 -11.48 12.46
CA VAL A 52 -10.41 -11.49 11.51
C VAL A 52 -10.25 -10.13 10.82
N ALA A 53 -11.37 -9.46 10.50
CA ALA A 53 -11.36 -8.11 9.95
C ALA A 53 -10.77 -7.07 10.91
N SER A 54 -11.01 -7.20 12.23
CA SER A 54 -10.45 -6.33 13.25
C SER A 54 -8.93 -6.51 13.36
N ILE A 55 -8.45 -7.74 13.31
CA ILE A 55 -7.00 -8.04 13.32
C ILE A 55 -6.33 -7.43 12.10
N LEU A 56 -6.88 -7.64 10.90
CA LEU A 56 -6.35 -7.07 9.66
C LEU A 56 -6.31 -5.54 9.70
N TYR A 57 -7.36 -4.93 10.25
CA TYR A 57 -7.44 -3.48 10.44
C TYR A 57 -6.33 -2.95 11.36
N PHE A 58 -6.16 -3.57 12.54
CA PHE A 58 -5.11 -3.18 13.47
C PHE A 58 -3.71 -3.39 12.89
N THR A 59 -3.46 -4.53 12.25
CA THR A 59 -2.17 -4.81 11.61
C THR A 59 -1.83 -3.74 10.57
N ASN A 60 -2.75 -3.40 9.66
CA ASN A 60 -2.52 -2.32 8.68
C ASN A 60 -2.22 -0.98 9.36
N ARG A 61 -2.99 -0.62 10.38
CA ARG A 61 -2.93 0.67 11.07
C ARG A 61 -1.64 0.83 11.87
N TYR A 62 -1.28 -0.16 12.69
CA TYR A 62 -0.06 -0.11 13.51
C TYR A 62 1.20 -0.24 12.65
N LEU A 63 1.18 -1.02 11.57
CA LEU A 63 2.29 -1.05 10.62
C LEU A 63 2.50 0.31 9.94
N ALA A 64 1.42 1.00 9.57
CA ALA A 64 1.51 2.34 9.00
C ALA A 64 2.09 3.36 10.00
N VAL A 65 1.64 3.34 11.26
CA VAL A 65 2.21 4.22 12.29
C VAL A 65 3.68 3.89 12.54
N LEU A 66 4.04 2.60 12.63
CA LEU A 66 5.42 2.17 12.80
C LEU A 66 6.31 2.65 11.63
N TYR A 67 5.81 2.54 10.39
CA TYR A 67 6.55 2.93 9.18
C TYR A 67 6.67 4.44 9.00
N TYR A 68 5.58 5.18 9.16
CA TYR A 68 5.59 6.62 8.92
C TYR A 68 6.13 7.40 10.11
N VAL A 69 5.78 7.03 11.35
CA VAL A 69 6.17 7.80 12.54
C VAL A 69 7.44 7.24 13.17
N GLY A 70 7.45 5.92 13.44
CA GLY A 70 8.60 5.28 14.08
C GLY A 70 9.86 5.34 13.20
N LEU A 71 9.70 4.96 11.93
CA LEU A 71 10.80 4.90 10.98
C LEU A 71 11.26 6.26 10.47
N ALA A 72 10.40 7.29 10.43
CA ALA A 72 10.85 8.66 10.16
C ALA A 72 11.86 9.14 11.20
N TYR A 73 11.62 8.87 12.48
CA TYR A 73 12.57 9.17 13.55
C TYR A 73 13.86 8.36 13.38
N TYR A 74 13.74 7.07 13.12
CA TYR A 74 14.92 6.22 12.92
C TYR A 74 15.75 6.64 11.71
N ARG A 75 15.16 7.10 10.59
CA ARG A 75 15.89 7.57 9.40
C ARG A 75 16.76 8.80 9.66
N ARG A 76 16.36 9.64 10.61
CA ARG A 76 17.13 10.81 11.05
C ARG A 76 18.34 10.43 11.90
N LEU A 77 18.33 9.23 12.47
CA LEU A 77 19.42 8.78 13.31
C LEU A 77 20.61 8.40 12.43
N VAL A 78 21.65 9.20 12.56
CA VAL A 78 22.94 8.93 11.94
C VAL A 78 23.61 7.79 12.70
N LEU A 79 23.77 6.64 12.03
CA LEU A 79 24.39 5.46 12.59
C LEU A 79 25.69 5.10 11.85
N PRO A 80 26.74 4.68 12.57
CA PRO A 80 27.98 4.22 11.97
C PRO A 80 27.80 2.85 11.29
N PHE A 81 28.69 2.51 10.36
CA PHE A 81 28.76 1.19 9.76
C PHE A 81 29.22 0.15 10.80
N PRO A 82 28.62 -1.07 10.87
CA PRO A 82 27.61 -1.67 9.98
C PRO A 82 26.15 -1.44 10.39
N VAL A 83 25.90 -0.68 11.47
CA VAL A 83 24.55 -0.50 12.05
C VAL A 83 23.61 0.22 11.08
N CYS A 84 24.13 1.14 10.25
CA CYS A 84 23.35 1.79 9.20
C CYS A 84 22.84 0.82 8.11
N GLN A 85 23.53 -0.30 7.88
CA GLN A 85 23.08 -1.33 6.93
C GLN A 85 21.87 -2.07 7.50
N VAL A 86 21.94 -2.42 8.80
CA VAL A 86 20.84 -3.07 9.53
C VAL A 86 19.61 -2.17 9.54
N GLN A 87 19.78 -0.87 9.83
CA GLN A 87 18.71 0.13 9.76
C GLN A 87 18.01 0.15 8.39
N ASN A 88 18.76 0.05 7.29
CA ASN A 88 18.15 0.04 5.97
C ASN A 88 17.42 -1.27 5.65
N TYR A 89 17.92 -2.41 6.11
CA TYR A 89 17.17 -3.68 6.01
C TYR A 89 15.85 -3.63 6.78
N PHE A 90 15.84 -3.04 7.98
CA PHE A 90 14.61 -2.82 8.74
C PHE A 90 13.63 -1.91 7.99
N ASN A 91 14.11 -0.81 7.39
CA ASN A 91 13.30 0.07 6.54
C ASN A 91 12.63 -0.71 5.39
N ILE A 92 13.41 -1.51 4.67
CA ILE A 92 12.95 -2.29 3.53
C ILE A 92 11.94 -3.36 3.99
N GLY A 93 12.24 -4.08 5.07
CA GLY A 93 11.38 -5.13 5.62
C GLY A 93 10.02 -4.59 6.05
N ILE A 94 9.99 -3.49 6.81
CA ILE A 94 8.73 -2.89 7.28
C ILE A 94 7.92 -2.34 6.10
N ARG A 95 8.57 -1.77 5.08
CA ARG A 95 7.90 -1.33 3.85
C ARG A 95 7.15 -2.50 3.18
N TYR A 96 7.81 -3.65 3.00
CA TYR A 96 7.17 -4.83 2.40
C TYR A 96 6.09 -5.44 3.31
N LEU A 97 6.28 -5.40 4.63
CA LEU A 97 5.29 -5.86 5.58
C LEU A 97 3.99 -5.03 5.50
N GLN A 98 4.09 -3.73 5.23
CA GLN A 98 2.93 -2.85 5.06
C GLN A 98 2.19 -3.05 3.72
N TYR A 99 2.88 -3.54 2.68
CA TYR A 99 2.22 -3.92 1.43
C TYR A 99 1.32 -5.16 1.58
N LEU A 100 1.60 -6.06 2.53
CA LEU A 100 0.77 -7.25 2.75
C LEU A 100 -0.69 -6.90 3.11
N PRO A 101 -0.97 -6.05 4.10
CA PRO A 101 -2.33 -5.59 4.35
C PRO A 101 -3.02 -4.97 3.12
N TRP A 102 -2.30 -4.16 2.34
CA TRP A 102 -2.87 -3.55 1.12
C TRP A 102 -3.24 -4.60 0.09
N ALA A 103 -2.39 -5.61 -0.10
CA ALA A 103 -2.67 -6.72 -1.00
C ALA A 103 -3.87 -7.55 -0.53
N VAL A 104 -3.95 -7.82 0.77
CA VAL A 104 -5.08 -8.56 1.37
C VAL A 104 -6.39 -7.76 1.22
N PHE A 105 -6.39 -6.45 1.49
CA PHE A 105 -7.59 -5.61 1.29
C PHE A 105 -8.04 -5.58 -0.17
N SER A 106 -7.10 -5.53 -1.12
CA SER A 106 -7.39 -5.60 -2.55
C SER A 106 -8.05 -6.94 -2.91
N ALA A 107 -7.46 -8.05 -2.49
CA ALA A 107 -8.01 -9.39 -2.72
C ALA A 107 -9.39 -9.58 -2.06
N LEU A 108 -9.58 -9.09 -0.84
CA LEU A 108 -10.83 -9.21 -0.09
C LEU A 108 -11.96 -8.39 -0.76
N ARG A 109 -11.64 -7.22 -1.31
CA ARG A 109 -12.57 -6.41 -2.11
C ARG A 109 -13.03 -7.20 -3.33
N VAL A 110 -12.10 -7.82 -4.06
CA VAL A 110 -12.42 -8.67 -5.23
C VAL A 110 -13.28 -9.87 -4.79
N TYR A 111 -12.92 -10.54 -3.70
CA TYR A 111 -13.65 -11.69 -3.17
C TYR A 111 -15.11 -11.38 -2.83
N ALA A 112 -15.35 -10.26 -2.12
CA ALA A 112 -16.69 -9.83 -1.75
C ALA A 112 -17.55 -9.47 -2.97
N LEU A 113 -16.94 -8.87 -4.00
CA LEU A 113 -17.63 -8.43 -5.22
C LEU A 113 -17.88 -9.56 -6.22
N SER A 114 -16.99 -10.55 -6.29
CA SER A 114 -17.10 -11.68 -7.21
C SER A 114 -18.05 -12.77 -6.73
N ARG A 115 -19.09 -12.48 -5.91
CA ARG A 115 -20.09 -13.46 -5.45
C ARG A 115 -19.51 -14.83 -5.02
N LYS A 116 -18.39 -14.85 -4.27
CA LYS A 116 -17.62 -16.05 -3.87
C LYS A 116 -16.90 -16.82 -5.00
N HIS A 117 -16.57 -16.23 -6.15
CA HIS A 117 -15.66 -16.89 -7.11
C HIS A 117 -14.21 -16.83 -6.60
N TRP A 118 -13.77 -17.90 -5.95
CA TRP A 118 -12.44 -18.05 -5.33
C TRP A 118 -11.28 -17.85 -6.33
N GLY A 119 -11.48 -18.19 -7.60
CA GLY A 119 -10.45 -18.08 -8.63
C GLY A 119 -9.98 -16.65 -8.90
N LEU A 120 -10.89 -15.68 -9.04
CA LEU A 120 -10.53 -14.28 -9.34
C LEU A 120 -9.85 -13.59 -8.14
N SER A 121 -10.28 -13.93 -6.92
CA SER A 121 -9.62 -13.48 -5.70
C SER A 121 -8.23 -14.09 -5.53
N GLY A 122 -8.06 -15.37 -5.89
CA GLY A 122 -6.76 -16.04 -5.84
C GLY A 122 -5.76 -15.45 -6.83
N VAL A 123 -6.21 -15.18 -8.06
CA VAL A 123 -5.36 -14.58 -9.11
C VAL A 123 -4.89 -13.18 -8.73
N THR A 124 -5.78 -12.35 -8.18
CA THR A 124 -5.41 -10.98 -7.75
C THR A 124 -4.44 -11.00 -6.56
N PHE A 125 -4.67 -11.87 -5.57
CA PHE A 125 -3.74 -12.06 -4.47
C PHE A 125 -2.37 -12.57 -4.97
N PHE A 126 -2.35 -13.58 -5.83
CA PHE A 126 -1.10 -14.16 -6.35
C PHE A 126 -0.31 -13.17 -7.21
N SER A 127 -0.99 -12.37 -8.03
CA SER A 127 -0.35 -11.31 -8.82
C SER A 127 0.33 -10.28 -7.93
N LEU A 128 -0.32 -9.86 -6.84
CA LEU A 128 0.22 -8.89 -5.87
C LEU A 128 1.39 -9.47 -5.06
N VAL A 129 1.34 -10.76 -4.72
CA VAL A 129 2.44 -11.43 -4.01
C VAL A 129 3.65 -11.67 -4.91
N LEU A 130 3.44 -12.09 -6.15
CA LEU A 130 4.51 -12.28 -7.15
C LEU A 130 5.25 -10.95 -7.40
N ALA A 131 4.46 -9.89 -7.54
CA ALA A 131 4.95 -8.53 -7.63
C ALA A 131 5.88 -8.15 -6.45
N LEU A 132 5.45 -8.48 -5.24
CA LEU A 132 6.25 -8.24 -4.03
C LEU A 132 7.56 -9.01 -4.05
N ALA A 133 7.51 -10.30 -4.41
CA ALA A 133 8.66 -11.19 -4.42
C ALA A 133 9.73 -10.76 -5.44
N LEU A 134 9.31 -10.34 -6.63
CA LEU A 134 10.22 -9.84 -7.66
C LEU A 134 10.89 -8.52 -7.24
N ASN A 135 10.14 -7.63 -6.62
CA ASN A 135 10.65 -6.36 -6.12
C ASN A 135 11.62 -6.58 -4.94
N TYR A 136 11.30 -7.51 -4.04
CA TYR A 136 12.18 -7.91 -2.94
C TYR A 136 13.48 -8.51 -3.47
N TYR A 137 13.42 -9.47 -4.40
CA TYR A 137 14.59 -10.12 -4.99
C TYR A 137 15.51 -9.11 -5.69
N GLY A 138 14.93 -8.23 -6.51
CA GLY A 138 15.69 -7.18 -7.20
C GLY A 138 16.37 -6.19 -6.25
N ASN A 139 15.73 -5.83 -5.14
CA ASN A 139 16.31 -4.91 -4.16
C ASN A 139 17.35 -5.55 -3.24
N PHE A 140 17.19 -6.83 -2.87
CA PHE A 140 18.11 -7.49 -1.94
C PHE A 140 19.39 -7.97 -2.63
N HIS A 141 19.29 -8.50 -3.85
CA HIS A 141 20.41 -9.17 -4.51
C HIS A 141 21.34 -8.23 -5.28
N HIS A 142 20.86 -7.03 -5.62
CA HIS A 142 21.59 -6.07 -6.46
C HIS A 142 21.92 -4.74 -5.77
N ARG A 143 21.53 -4.54 -4.50
CA ARG A 143 21.95 -3.36 -3.73
C ARG A 143 23.16 -3.70 -2.87
N SER A 144 24.25 -2.97 -3.10
CA SER A 144 25.41 -2.95 -2.21
C SER A 144 25.44 -1.64 -1.43
N PHE A 145 25.88 -1.69 -0.18
CA PHE A 145 26.00 -0.53 0.70
C PHE A 145 27.46 -0.15 0.84
N TYR A 146 27.76 1.15 0.74
CA TYR A 146 29.07 1.68 1.07
C TYR A 146 28.94 2.97 1.89
N THR A 147 30.02 3.34 2.56
CA THR A 147 30.16 4.62 3.25
C THR A 147 30.86 5.58 2.32
N ASP A 148 30.23 6.71 2.02
CA ASP A 148 30.87 7.81 1.30
C ASP A 148 31.46 8.80 2.30
N SER A 149 32.72 9.19 2.13
CA SER A 149 33.39 10.18 3.00
C SER A 149 32.95 11.62 2.73
N THR A 150 32.27 11.88 1.60
CA THR A 150 31.77 13.21 1.21
C THR A 150 30.38 13.51 1.75
N ILE A 151 29.57 12.48 1.99
CA ILE A 151 28.28 12.61 2.67
C ILE A 151 28.56 12.37 4.15
N THR A 152 28.52 13.46 4.92
CA THR A 152 28.71 13.41 6.37
C THR A 152 27.59 12.57 6.97
N SER A 153 27.89 11.27 7.12
CA SER A 153 27.24 10.29 7.97
C SER A 153 25.95 9.62 7.45
N GLY A 154 26.05 8.34 7.09
CA GLY A 154 24.96 7.47 6.63
C GLY A 154 25.45 6.35 5.69
N CYS A 155 24.70 5.24 5.59
CA CYS A 155 24.94 4.22 4.56
C CYS A 155 24.29 4.67 3.25
N VAL A 156 25.07 4.77 2.16
CA VAL A 156 24.52 5.02 0.82
C VAL A 156 24.37 3.73 0.04
N THR A 157 23.28 3.62 -0.72
CA THR A 157 23.10 2.52 -1.68
C THR A 157 23.90 2.82 -2.93
N ALA A 158 24.71 1.87 -3.39
CA ALA A 158 25.36 1.97 -4.68
C ALA A 158 24.35 2.15 -5.80
N ALA A 159 24.70 3.01 -6.76
CA ALA A 159 23.92 3.19 -7.98
C ALA A 159 23.77 1.83 -8.67
N THR A 160 22.53 1.39 -8.81
CA THR A 160 22.17 0.18 -9.55
C THR A 160 22.70 0.28 -10.97
N THR A 161 23.27 -0.80 -11.48
CA THR A 161 23.65 -0.91 -12.90
C THR A 161 22.44 -0.58 -13.79
N PRO A 162 22.65 0.00 -14.99
CA PRO A 162 21.55 0.45 -15.87
C PRO A 162 20.58 -0.68 -16.26
N THR A 163 21.04 -1.93 -16.22
CA THR A 163 20.21 -3.12 -16.42
C THR A 163 19.19 -3.33 -15.30
N VAL A 164 19.58 -3.09 -14.05
CA VAL A 164 18.70 -3.25 -12.88
C VAL A 164 17.67 -2.13 -12.81
N LEU A 165 18.03 -0.89 -13.17
CA LEU A 165 17.08 0.22 -13.23
C LEU A 165 15.98 -0.05 -14.27
N SER A 166 16.38 -0.52 -15.46
CA SER A 166 15.44 -0.93 -16.51
C SER A 166 14.51 -2.05 -16.05
N LEU A 167 15.04 -3.07 -15.36
CA LEU A 167 14.24 -4.16 -14.80
C LEU A 167 13.26 -3.68 -13.72
N VAL A 168 13.67 -2.78 -12.82
CA VAL A 168 12.80 -2.22 -11.79
C VAL A 168 11.67 -1.40 -12.43
N VAL A 169 11.96 -0.59 -13.44
CA VAL A 169 10.92 0.17 -14.16
C VAL A 169 9.93 -0.75 -14.85
N VAL A 170 10.41 -1.82 -15.50
CA VAL A 170 9.53 -2.80 -16.16
C VAL A 170 8.67 -3.56 -15.14
N ILE A 171 9.25 -4.01 -14.03
CA ILE A 171 8.52 -4.71 -12.97
C ILE A 171 7.49 -3.79 -12.31
N THR A 172 7.88 -2.56 -11.96
CA THR A 172 6.99 -1.60 -11.28
C THR A 172 5.90 -1.11 -12.22
N GLY A 173 6.22 -0.84 -13.48
CA GLY A 173 5.25 -0.45 -14.50
C GLY A 173 4.24 -1.57 -14.77
N GLY A 174 4.70 -2.82 -14.89
CA GLY A 174 3.83 -3.98 -15.03
C GLY A 174 2.89 -4.18 -13.84
N GLN A 175 3.35 -3.90 -12.62
CA GLN A 175 2.53 -3.95 -11.41
C GLN A 175 1.42 -2.91 -11.41
N ILE A 176 1.75 -1.66 -11.73
CA ILE A 176 0.76 -0.57 -11.78
C ILE A 176 -0.33 -0.89 -12.82
N ILE A 177 0.08 -1.41 -13.98
CA ILE A 177 -0.85 -1.83 -15.03
C ILE A 177 -1.72 -3.00 -14.53
N GLY A 178 -1.12 -3.99 -13.87
CA GLY A 178 -1.84 -5.12 -13.27
C GLY A 178 -2.90 -4.67 -12.26
N ASP A 179 -2.54 -3.75 -11.37
CA ASP A 179 -3.44 -3.18 -10.36
C ASP A 179 -4.56 -2.34 -10.99
N ALA A 180 -4.24 -1.56 -12.03
CA ALA A 180 -5.23 -0.79 -12.77
C ALA A 180 -6.25 -1.70 -13.47
N ILE A 181 -5.79 -2.81 -14.07
CA ILE A 181 -6.66 -3.81 -14.70
C ILE A 181 -7.53 -4.48 -13.62
N ALA A 182 -6.95 -4.88 -12.49
CA ALA A 182 -7.70 -5.47 -11.38
C ALA A 182 -8.77 -4.51 -10.84
N MET A 183 -8.43 -3.23 -10.67
CA MET A 183 -9.39 -2.18 -10.32
C MET A 183 -10.49 -2.02 -11.37
N GLY A 184 -10.16 -2.05 -12.66
CA GLY A 184 -11.12 -1.96 -13.76
C GLY A 184 -12.12 -3.13 -13.78
N ILE A 185 -11.63 -4.36 -13.59
CA ILE A 185 -12.46 -5.57 -13.46
C ILE A 185 -13.37 -5.45 -12.23
N THR A 186 -12.82 -4.98 -11.11
CA THR A 186 -13.57 -4.74 -9.88
C THR A 186 -14.68 -3.71 -10.09
N TRP A 187 -14.39 -2.61 -10.79
CA TRP A 187 -15.37 -1.57 -11.10
C TRP A 187 -16.50 -2.09 -11.98
N LYS A 188 -16.17 -2.83 -13.04
CA LYS A 188 -17.16 -3.44 -13.94
C LYS A 188 -18.08 -4.42 -13.21
N ALA A 189 -17.52 -5.26 -12.34
CA ALA A 189 -18.30 -6.18 -11.50
C ALA A 189 -19.20 -5.42 -10.51
N THR A 190 -18.69 -4.34 -9.90
CA THR A 190 -19.47 -3.47 -9.00
C THR A 190 -20.64 -2.82 -9.74
N TYR A 191 -20.39 -2.29 -10.93
CA TYR A 191 -21.42 -1.64 -11.75
C TYR A 191 -22.53 -2.63 -12.14
N HIS A 192 -22.16 -3.85 -12.52
CA HIS A 192 -23.13 -4.90 -12.86
C HIS A 192 -23.97 -5.32 -11.64
N ALA A 193 -23.34 -5.56 -10.50
CA ALA A 193 -24.06 -5.92 -9.27
C ALA A 193 -25.03 -4.82 -8.81
N ARG A 194 -24.63 -3.54 -8.93
CA ARG A 194 -25.49 -2.41 -8.63
C ARG A 194 -26.67 -2.31 -9.59
N ARG A 195 -26.43 -2.52 -10.89
CA ARG A 195 -27.48 -2.53 -11.92
C ARG A 195 -28.52 -3.62 -11.67
N ASP A 196 -28.09 -4.84 -11.35
CA ASP A 196 -29.00 -5.96 -11.05
C ASP A 196 -29.81 -5.72 -9.79
N SER A 197 -29.18 -5.16 -8.73
CA SER A 197 -29.89 -4.80 -7.50
C SER A 197 -30.95 -3.72 -7.73
N SER A 198 -30.64 -2.70 -8.54
CA SER A 198 -31.57 -1.65 -8.92
C SER A 198 -32.73 -2.16 -9.77
N LEU A 199 -32.46 -3.09 -10.69
CA LEU A 199 -33.49 -3.75 -11.48
C LEU A 199 -34.42 -4.56 -10.57
N SER A 200 -33.88 -5.38 -9.68
CA SER A 200 -34.68 -6.17 -8.74
C SER A 200 -35.56 -5.31 -7.82
N PHE A 201 -35.08 -4.12 -7.43
CA PHE A 201 -35.84 -3.15 -6.66
C PHE A 201 -37.00 -2.56 -7.46
N LEU A 202 -36.75 -2.12 -8.70
CA LEU A 202 -37.79 -1.62 -9.61
C LEU A 202 -38.84 -2.68 -9.92
N THR A 203 -38.42 -3.93 -10.19
CA THR A 203 -39.33 -5.06 -10.41
C THR A 203 -40.18 -5.31 -9.16
N ARG A 204 -39.60 -5.26 -7.96
CA ARG A 204 -40.31 -5.41 -6.69
C ARG A 204 -41.31 -4.26 -6.45
N VAL A 205 -40.98 -3.02 -6.81
CA VAL A 205 -41.90 -1.86 -6.74
C VAL A 205 -43.03 -1.98 -7.76
N MET A 206 -42.74 -2.39 -9.00
CA MET A 206 -43.76 -2.63 -10.02
C MET A 206 -44.75 -3.73 -9.59
N PHE A 207 -44.26 -4.86 -9.07
CA PHE A 207 -45.15 -5.92 -8.56
C PHE A 207 -45.94 -5.50 -7.32
N ARG A 208 -45.37 -4.65 -6.46
CA ARG A 208 -46.06 -4.11 -5.28
C ARG A 208 -47.17 -3.12 -5.69
N ASN A 209 -46.95 -2.29 -6.71
CA ASN A 209 -47.94 -1.33 -7.20
C ASN A 209 -49.00 -1.98 -8.10
N GLY A 210 -48.65 -3.01 -8.88
CA GLY A 210 -49.58 -3.74 -9.73
C GLY A 210 -50.63 -4.55 -8.96
N LYS A 211 -50.37 -4.90 -7.70
CA LYS A 211 -51.38 -5.53 -6.81
C LYS A 211 -52.33 -4.53 -6.15
N SER A 212 -51.98 -3.24 -6.10
CA SER A 212 -52.82 -2.23 -5.42
C SER A 212 -53.90 -1.65 -6.33
N THR A 213 -53.76 -1.76 -7.65
CA THR A 213 -54.74 -1.24 -8.63
C THR A 213 -55.81 -2.26 -9.04
N SER A 214 -55.70 -3.53 -8.64
CA SER A 214 -56.70 -4.56 -8.95
C SER A 214 -57.72 -4.84 -7.83
N VAL A 215 -57.61 -4.17 -6.67
CA VAL A 215 -58.49 -4.41 -5.50
C VAL A 215 -59.57 -3.32 -5.31
N GLN A 216 -59.66 -2.33 -6.21
CA GLN A 216 -60.60 -1.20 -6.07
C GLN A 216 -61.66 -1.12 -7.18
N ARG A 217 -62.07 -2.26 -7.75
CA ARG A 217 -63.19 -2.32 -8.69
C ARG A 217 -64.15 -3.47 -8.36
N ILE A 218 -64.91 -3.29 -7.28
CA ILE A 218 -66.25 -3.88 -7.08
C ILE A 218 -67.11 -2.77 -6.49
#